data_AF-A0A923E202-F1
#
_entry.id   AF-A0A923E202-F1
#
_cell.length_a   1.000
_cell.length_b   1.000
_cell.length_c   1.000
_cell.angle_alpha   90.00
_cell.angle_beta   90.00
_cell.angle_gamma   90.00
#
_symmetry.space_group_name_H-M   'P 1'
#
loop_
_entity.id
_entity.type
_entity.pdbx_description
1 polymer ?
#
loop_
_entity_poly.entity_id
_entity_poly.type
_entity_poly.pdbx_seq_one_letter_code
_entity_poly.pdbx_strand_id
1 'polypeptide(L)'
;MKKIFLIVLFSIWLSNVFSQETNRKIYFLADTINTPKNNQVLRIETISFFEYSFIFYCKCAYPYKSYVSFSYLTTKKGPKAEIVSKMPNYAYISFKELMEVAAKHHRYFDNSYDLYITEVLPNNKYRTNKVKFNIYPEPINDGVIIKQK
;
A
#
# COMPACT_ATOMS: atom_id res chain seq x y z
N MET A 1 51.44 13.74 -9.90
CA MET A 1 50.23 14.11 -10.67
C MET A 1 49.41 12.92 -11.15
N LYS A 2 49.99 11.86 -11.76
CA LYS A 2 49.24 10.66 -12.22
C LYS A 2 48.41 9.93 -11.13
N LYS A 3 48.86 9.94 -9.87
CA LYS A 3 48.15 9.28 -8.74
C LYS A 3 46.84 9.99 -8.34
N ILE A 4 46.74 11.31 -8.55
CA ILE A 4 45.54 12.09 -8.19
C ILE A 4 44.41 11.84 -9.20
N PHE A 5 44.76 11.65 -10.47
CA PHE A 5 43.79 11.37 -11.54
C PHE A 5 43.06 10.04 -11.35
N LEU A 6 43.76 9.03 -10.82
CA LEU A 6 43.19 7.71 -10.51
C LEU A 6 42.18 7.74 -9.35
N ILE A 7 42.41 8.57 -8.34
CA ILE A 7 41.49 8.72 -7.20
C ILE A 7 40.18 9.39 -7.65
N VAL A 8 40.27 10.38 -8.54
CA VAL A 8 39.10 11.07 -9.10
C VAL A 8 38.28 10.14 -10.02
N LEU A 9 38.93 9.29 -10.81
CA LEU A 9 38.21 8.29 -11.62
C LEU A 9 37.52 7.24 -10.74
N PHE A 10 38.14 6.84 -9.64
CA PHE A 10 37.59 5.83 -8.74
C PHE A 10 36.41 6.36 -7.93
N SER A 11 36.41 7.64 -7.53
CA SER A 11 35.30 8.26 -6.81
C SER A 11 34.06 8.47 -7.70
N ILE A 12 34.24 8.78 -8.98
CA ILE A 12 33.13 8.87 -9.96
C ILE A 12 32.50 7.50 -10.23
N TRP A 13 33.30 6.43 -10.19
CA TRP A 13 32.78 5.05 -10.30
C TRP A 13 31.96 4.64 -9.08
N LEU A 14 32.40 5.01 -7.87
CA LEU A 14 31.68 4.68 -6.64
C LEU A 14 30.37 5.46 -6.48
N SER A 15 30.26 6.68 -7.01
CA SER A 15 29.02 7.47 -6.92
C SER A 15 27.83 6.87 -7.69
N ASN A 16 28.07 6.00 -8.67
CA ASN A 16 26.99 5.33 -9.41
C ASN A 16 26.42 4.09 -8.67
N VAL A 17 27.05 3.65 -7.58
CA VAL A 17 26.64 2.45 -6.83
C VAL A 17 25.64 2.78 -5.72
N PHE A 18 25.42 4.06 -5.41
CA PHE A 18 24.27 4.50 -4.62
C PHE A 18 23.01 4.48 -5.48
N SER A 19 22.64 3.27 -5.92
CA SER A 19 21.36 2.98 -6.54
C SER A 19 20.27 3.40 -5.56
N GLN A 20 19.42 4.34 -5.96
CA GLN A 20 18.17 4.64 -5.27
C GLN A 20 17.44 3.32 -4.99
N GLU A 21 17.17 3.05 -3.72
CA GLU A 21 16.35 1.91 -3.32
C GLU A 21 14.95 2.17 -3.87
N THR A 22 14.64 1.53 -5.01
CA THR A 22 13.31 1.65 -5.60
C THR A 22 12.37 0.75 -4.81
N ASN A 23 11.25 1.31 -4.36
CA ASN A 23 10.22 0.55 -3.63
C ASN A 23 9.88 -0.75 -4.36
N ARG A 24 9.83 -1.85 -3.61
CA ARG A 24 9.46 -3.15 -4.18
C ARG A 24 8.00 -3.13 -4.58
N LYS A 25 7.73 -3.39 -5.87
CA LYS A 25 6.36 -3.49 -6.38
C LYS A 25 5.72 -4.80 -5.94
N ILE A 26 4.51 -4.73 -5.40
CA ILE A 26 3.71 -5.90 -5.04
C ILE A 26 2.28 -5.71 -5.54
N TYR A 27 1.65 -6.82 -5.91
CA TYR A 27 0.33 -6.81 -6.55
C TYR A 27 -0.62 -7.70 -5.75
N PHE A 28 -1.82 -7.22 -5.47
CA PHE A 28 -2.87 -7.99 -4.80
C PHE A 28 -4.13 -8.02 -5.67
N LEU A 29 -4.77 -9.19 -5.76
CA LEU A 29 -6.02 -9.37 -6.49
C LEU A 29 -7.20 -9.25 -5.51
N ALA A 30 -7.97 -8.17 -5.65
CA ALA A 30 -9.17 -7.91 -4.89
C ALA A 30 -10.40 -8.44 -5.64
N ASP A 31 -10.72 -9.71 -5.42
CA ASP A 31 -11.95 -10.33 -5.94
C ASP A 31 -13.05 -10.33 -4.88
N THR A 32 -13.82 -9.24 -4.81
CA THR A 32 -14.98 -9.12 -3.90
C THR A 32 -16.28 -9.60 -4.54
N ILE A 33 -16.32 -9.79 -5.87
CA ILE A 33 -17.52 -10.17 -6.62
C ILE A 33 -17.75 -11.68 -6.53
N ASN A 34 -16.69 -12.48 -6.72
CA ASN A 34 -16.80 -13.93 -6.72
C ASN A 34 -16.61 -14.54 -5.32
N THR A 35 -16.14 -13.75 -4.35
CA THR A 35 -15.93 -14.22 -2.97
C THR A 35 -17.23 -14.15 -2.16
N PRO A 36 -17.70 -15.27 -1.57
CA PRO A 36 -18.87 -15.31 -0.69
C PRO A 36 -18.74 -14.35 0.51
N LYS A 37 -19.81 -13.65 0.88
CA LYS A 37 -19.81 -12.62 1.95
C LYS A 37 -19.23 -13.09 3.29
N ASN A 38 -19.48 -14.34 3.68
CA ASN A 38 -18.97 -14.93 4.92
C ASN A 38 -17.45 -15.14 4.92
N ASN A 39 -16.82 -15.18 3.74
CA ASN A 39 -15.38 -15.38 3.55
C ASN A 39 -14.67 -14.09 3.11
N GLN A 40 -15.38 -12.97 3.03
CA GLN A 40 -14.80 -11.69 2.61
C GLN A 40 -13.90 -11.13 3.72
N VAL A 41 -12.59 -11.16 3.46
CA VAL A 41 -11.56 -10.50 4.28
C VAL A 41 -11.27 -9.07 3.81
N LEU A 42 -11.89 -8.63 2.72
CA LEU A 42 -11.70 -7.33 2.09
C LEU A 42 -13.06 -6.65 1.86
N ARG A 43 -13.15 -5.39 2.25
CA ARG A 43 -14.24 -4.48 1.90
C ARG A 43 -13.68 -3.29 1.12
N ILE A 44 -14.37 -2.90 0.05
CA ILE A 44 -14.02 -1.73 -0.75
C ILE A 44 -15.07 -0.64 -0.50
N GLU A 45 -14.64 0.54 -0.09
CA GLU A 45 -15.52 1.66 0.24
C GLU A 45 -15.08 2.95 -0.46
N THR A 46 -16.05 3.75 -0.89
CA THR A 46 -15.80 5.10 -1.38
C THR A 46 -15.99 6.06 -0.21
N ILE A 47 -14.89 6.58 0.35
CA ILE A 47 -14.91 7.49 1.51
C ILE A 47 -15.40 8.88 1.08
N SER A 48 -14.95 9.33 -0.09
CA SER A 48 -15.36 10.58 -0.70
C SER A 48 -15.39 10.44 -2.22
N PHE A 49 -15.91 11.45 -2.93
CA PHE A 49 -15.89 11.45 -4.40
C PHE A 49 -14.48 11.23 -4.99
N PHE A 50 -13.43 11.56 -4.23
CA PHE A 50 -12.05 11.44 -4.67
C PHE A 50 -11.28 10.31 -3.99
N GLU A 51 -11.85 9.63 -3.00
CA GLU A 51 -11.10 8.66 -2.19
C GLU A 51 -11.80 7.31 -2.16
N TYR A 52 -11.04 6.28 -2.55
CA TYR A 52 -11.43 4.89 -2.53
C TYR A 52 -10.53 4.13 -1.57
N SER A 53 -11.12 3.34 -0.69
CA SER A 53 -10.45 2.62 0.40
C SER A 53 -10.67 1.13 0.30
N PHE A 54 -9.60 0.37 0.54
CA PHE A 54 -9.55 -1.07 0.61
C PHE A 54 -9.27 -1.46 2.06
N ILE A 55 -10.25 -2.04 2.74
CA ILE A 55 -10.22 -2.37 4.16
C ILE A 55 -10.09 -3.88 4.30
N PHE A 56 -8.93 -4.32 4.77
CA PHE A 56 -8.58 -5.71 5.00
C PHE A 56 -8.78 -6.07 6.46
N TYR A 57 -9.74 -6.96 6.75
CA TYR A 57 -10.01 -7.42 8.10
C TYR A 57 -8.98 -8.48 8.53
N CYS A 58 -8.17 -8.15 9.53
CA CYS A 58 -7.20 -9.06 10.10
C CYS A 58 -7.14 -8.87 11.63
N LYS A 59 -6.95 -9.96 12.37
CA LYS A 59 -6.62 -9.86 13.81
C LYS A 59 -5.18 -9.36 14.05
N CYS A 60 -4.48 -8.94 13.00
CA CYS A 60 -3.05 -8.66 12.99
C CYS A 60 -2.68 -7.22 13.42
N ALA A 61 -3.65 -6.32 13.58
CA ALA A 61 -3.44 -4.89 13.91
C ALA A 61 -3.88 -4.51 15.35
N TYR A 62 -3.68 -5.42 16.31
CA TYR A 62 -3.85 -5.17 17.76
C TYR A 62 -2.87 -4.06 18.22
N PRO A 63 -3.23 -3.13 19.13
CA PRO A 63 -4.39 -3.14 20.04
C PRO A 63 -5.60 -2.28 19.63
N TYR A 64 -5.55 -1.53 18.52
CA TYR A 64 -6.56 -0.51 18.25
C TYR A 64 -7.62 -0.90 17.21
N LYS A 65 -7.29 -1.71 16.19
CA LYS A 65 -8.23 -2.06 15.10
C LYS A 65 -7.99 -3.47 14.56
N SER A 66 -9.05 -4.21 14.25
CA SER A 66 -8.99 -5.53 13.60
C SER A 66 -8.90 -5.44 12.06
N TYR A 67 -8.27 -4.39 11.54
CA TYR A 67 -8.12 -4.17 10.11
C TYR A 67 -6.92 -3.30 9.73
N VAL A 68 -6.47 -3.48 8.49
CA VAL A 68 -5.52 -2.62 7.80
C VAL A 68 -6.26 -1.99 6.63
N SER A 69 -6.03 -0.71 6.32
CA SER A 69 -6.63 -0.10 5.14
C SER A 69 -5.61 0.58 4.25
N PHE A 70 -5.86 0.52 2.95
CA PHE A 70 -5.12 1.23 1.92
C PHE A 70 -6.08 2.08 1.11
N SER A 71 -5.68 3.26 0.65
CA SER A 71 -6.53 4.09 -0.21
C SER A 71 -5.81 4.58 -1.45
N TYR A 72 -6.58 4.98 -2.46
CA TYR A 72 -6.07 5.79 -3.55
C TYR A 72 -6.96 6.99 -3.80
N LEU A 73 -6.32 8.08 -4.23
CA LEU A 73 -6.98 9.32 -4.56
C LEU A 73 -7.17 9.43 -6.07
N THR A 74 -8.41 9.59 -6.49
CA THR A 74 -8.74 9.98 -7.86
C THR A 74 -8.64 11.50 -7.95
N THR A 75 -7.74 12.02 -8.77
CA THR A 75 -7.67 13.46 -9.04
C THR A 75 -8.39 13.76 -10.34
N LYS A 76 -9.09 14.90 -10.43
CA LYS A 76 -9.79 15.31 -11.69
C LYS A 76 -8.85 15.43 -12.90
N LYS A 77 -7.55 15.67 -12.65
CA LYS A 77 -6.51 15.89 -13.66
C LYS A 77 -5.51 14.74 -13.77
N GLY A 78 -5.62 13.70 -12.95
CA GLY A 78 -4.72 12.56 -12.96
C GLY A 78 -5.14 11.50 -13.98
N PRO A 79 -4.21 10.64 -14.43
CA PRO A 79 -4.58 9.48 -15.23
C PRO A 79 -5.55 8.62 -14.43
N LYS A 80 -6.74 8.39 -14.98
CA LYS A 80 -7.67 7.40 -14.43
C LYS A 80 -7.05 6.03 -14.65
N ALA A 81 -7.14 5.15 -13.65
CA ALA A 81 -6.74 3.77 -13.84
C ALA A 81 -7.52 3.15 -15.00
N GLU A 82 -6.79 2.54 -15.93
CA GLU A 82 -7.36 1.88 -17.08
C GLU A 82 -8.22 0.70 -16.63
N ILE A 83 -9.38 0.54 -17.29
CA ILE A 83 -10.23 -0.62 -17.12
C ILE A 83 -9.97 -1.55 -18.29
N VAL A 84 -9.46 -2.73 -17.99
CA VAL A 84 -9.11 -3.73 -19.00
C VAL A 84 -10.07 -4.91 -18.95
N SER A 85 -10.33 -5.54 -20.09
CA SER A 85 -11.25 -6.68 -20.22
C SER A 85 -10.57 -8.03 -19.93
N LYS A 86 -9.24 -8.06 -19.75
CA LYS A 86 -8.47 -9.25 -19.45
C LYS A 86 -7.71 -9.05 -18.15
N MET A 87 -7.66 -10.09 -17.31
CA MET A 87 -6.90 -10.06 -16.07
C MET A 87 -5.42 -9.77 -16.39
N PRO A 88 -4.84 -8.72 -15.78
CA PRO A 88 -3.41 -8.44 -15.92
C PRO A 88 -2.56 -9.61 -15.46
N ASN A 89 -1.47 -9.89 -16.18
CA ASN A 89 -0.54 -10.95 -15.83
C ASN A 89 0.51 -10.46 -14.81
N TYR A 90 0.10 -10.26 -13.56
CA TYR A 90 0.99 -9.91 -12.45
C TYR A 90 1.24 -11.13 -11.54
N ALA A 91 2.39 -11.12 -10.86
CA ALA A 91 2.63 -12.04 -9.75
C ALA A 91 1.90 -11.51 -8.51
N TYR A 92 0.69 -12.02 -8.30
CA TYR A 92 -0.16 -11.62 -7.18
C TYR A 92 0.28 -12.30 -5.88
N ILE A 93 0.39 -11.51 -4.81
CA ILE A 93 0.60 -12.02 -3.46
C ILE A 93 -0.73 -12.42 -2.83
N SER A 94 -0.67 -13.37 -1.91
CA SER A 94 -1.80 -13.81 -1.10
C SER A 94 -2.19 -12.78 -0.04
N PHE A 95 -3.40 -12.91 0.50
CA PHE A 95 -3.85 -12.10 1.63
C PHE A 95 -2.91 -12.22 2.84
N LYS A 96 -2.45 -13.44 3.14
CA LYS A 96 -1.53 -13.70 4.24
C LYS A 96 -0.22 -12.92 4.06
N GLU A 97 0.40 -13.01 2.88
CA GLU A 97 1.64 -12.30 2.58
C GLU A 97 1.46 -10.78 2.66
N LEU A 98 0.33 -10.26 2.15
CA LEU A 98 0.04 -8.83 2.25
C LEU A 98 -0.05 -8.38 3.71
N MET A 99 -0.76 -9.14 4.56
CA MET A 99 -0.90 -8.82 5.97
C MET A 99 0.42 -8.95 6.73
N GLU A 100 1.27 -9.92 6.41
CA GLU A 100 2.61 -10.07 6.99
C GLU A 100 3.52 -8.89 6.62
N VAL A 101 3.50 -8.45 5.36
CA VAL A 101 4.28 -7.28 4.92
C VAL A 101 3.76 -6.00 5.58
N ALA A 102 2.43 -5.83 5.64
CA ALA A 102 1.79 -4.70 6.29
C ALA A 102 2.11 -4.63 7.79
N ALA A 103 2.04 -5.76 8.48
CA ALA A 103 2.39 -5.86 9.89
C ALA A 103 3.88 -5.64 10.13
N LYS A 104 4.77 -6.07 9.23
CA LYS A 104 6.21 -5.87 9.41
C LYS A 104 6.64 -4.41 9.27
N HIS A 105 6.03 -3.66 8.35
CA HIS A 105 6.49 -2.30 8.02
C HIS A 105 5.61 -1.20 8.62
N HIS A 106 4.38 -1.51 9.02
CA HIS A 106 3.43 -0.57 9.63
C HIS A 106 3.40 0.79 8.91
N ARG A 107 3.66 1.89 9.63
CA ARG A 107 3.68 3.26 9.12
C ARG A 107 4.72 3.53 8.03
N TYR A 108 5.70 2.64 7.84
CA TYR A 108 6.75 2.74 6.84
C TYR A 108 6.51 1.87 5.61
N PHE A 109 5.32 1.27 5.48
CA PHE A 109 4.98 0.42 4.34
C PHE A 109 5.29 1.08 3.00
N ASP A 110 4.86 2.34 2.82
CA ASP A 110 5.02 3.09 1.58
C ASP A 110 6.48 3.52 1.28
N ASN A 111 7.40 3.36 2.23
CA ASN A 111 8.84 3.60 2.05
C ASN A 111 9.57 2.37 1.52
N SER A 112 8.93 1.21 1.55
CA SER A 112 9.56 -0.06 1.18
C SER A 112 8.81 -0.75 0.04
N TYR A 113 7.50 -0.51 -0.08
CA TYR A 113 6.64 -1.17 -1.05
C TYR A 113 5.78 -0.19 -1.83
N ASP A 114 5.64 -0.50 -3.11
CA ASP A 114 4.63 0.08 -3.98
C ASP A 114 3.53 -0.96 -4.17
N LEU A 115 2.44 -0.83 -3.41
CA LEU A 115 1.29 -1.74 -3.50
C LEU A 115 0.34 -1.32 -4.62
N TYR A 116 0.02 -2.31 -5.46
CA TYR A 116 -1.00 -2.22 -6.50
C TYR A 116 -2.12 -3.20 -6.19
N ILE A 117 -3.36 -2.71 -6.16
CA ILE A 117 -4.55 -3.56 -6.00
C ILE A 117 -5.27 -3.63 -7.33
N THR A 118 -5.42 -4.85 -7.86
CA THR A 118 -6.28 -5.16 -9.00
C THR A 118 -7.66 -5.54 -8.50
N GLU A 119 -8.64 -4.67 -8.70
CA GLU A 119 -10.04 -4.95 -8.40
C GLU A 119 -10.71 -5.68 -9.56
N VAL A 120 -11.44 -6.75 -9.24
CA VAL A 120 -12.35 -7.42 -10.17
C VAL A 120 -13.66 -6.63 -10.21
N LEU A 121 -14.03 -6.17 -11.40
CA LEU A 121 -15.25 -5.42 -11.69
C LEU A 121 -16.28 -6.30 -12.41
N PRO A 122 -17.56 -5.89 -12.45
CA PRO A 122 -18.59 -6.62 -13.18
C PRO A 122 -18.21 -6.85 -14.65
N ASN A 123 -18.71 -7.95 -15.22
CA ASN A 123 -18.39 -8.40 -16.58
C ASN A 123 -16.90 -8.76 -16.78
N ASN A 124 -16.26 -9.31 -15.74
CA ASN A 124 -14.85 -9.73 -15.77
C ASN A 124 -13.91 -8.62 -16.25
N LYS A 125 -14.17 -7.39 -15.82
CA LYS A 125 -13.29 -6.25 -16.06
C LYS A 125 -12.35 -6.09 -14.87
N TYR A 126 -11.20 -5.47 -15.10
CA TYR A 126 -10.20 -5.30 -14.06
C TYR A 126 -9.71 -3.86 -14.04
N ARG A 127 -9.48 -3.35 -12.83
CA ARG A 127 -8.92 -2.03 -12.60
C ARG A 127 -7.78 -2.14 -11.60
N THR A 128 -6.59 -1.67 -11.99
CA THR A 128 -5.41 -1.69 -11.11
C THR A 128 -5.08 -0.28 -10.64
N ASN A 129 -5.06 -0.07 -9.33
CA ASN A 129 -4.66 1.19 -8.73
C ASN A 129 -3.43 1.00 -7.85
N LYS A 130 -2.49 1.96 -7.91
CA LYS A 130 -1.49 2.11 -6.85
C LYS A 130 -2.19 2.69 -5.63
N VAL A 131 -2.03 2.05 -4.48
CA VAL A 131 -2.65 2.46 -3.22
C VAL A 131 -1.59 2.88 -2.21
N LYS A 132 -2.00 3.59 -1.18
CA LYS A 132 -1.18 4.07 -0.07
C LYS A 132 -1.68 3.50 1.25
N PHE A 133 -0.77 3.25 2.18
CA PHE A 133 -1.12 2.74 3.50
C PHE A 133 -1.78 3.86 4.32
N ASN A 134 -2.97 3.61 4.86
CA ASN A 134 -3.63 4.58 5.71
C ASN A 134 -3.08 4.48 7.13
N ILE A 135 -2.31 5.49 7.53
CA ILE A 135 -1.77 5.61 8.89
C ILE A 135 -2.92 6.00 9.83
N TYR A 136 -3.13 5.22 10.89
CA TYR A 136 -4.02 5.65 11.97
C TYR A 136 -3.25 6.52 12.95
N PRO A 137 -3.77 7.69 13.34
CA PRO A 137 -3.21 8.42 14.47
C PRO A 137 -3.36 7.56 15.73
N GLU A 138 -2.30 7.49 16.54
CA GLU A 138 -2.39 6.90 17.87
C GLU A 138 -3.41 7.68 18.70
N PRO A 139 -4.19 7.02 19.57
CA PRO A 139 -5.11 7.73 20.45
C PRO A 139 -4.33 8.71 21.31
N ILE A 140 -4.76 9.97 21.31
CA ILE A 140 -4.22 11.00 22.18
C ILE A 140 -4.77 10.72 23.59
N ASN A 141 -3.89 10.56 24.57
CA ASN A 141 -4.30 10.49 25.97
C ASN A 141 -4.73 11.89 26.43
N ASP A 142 -5.98 12.27 26.21
CA ASP A 142 -6.58 13.51 26.73
C ASP A 142 -6.98 13.33 28.21
N GLY A 143 -6.04 12.90 29.05
CA GLY A 143 -6.26 12.71 30.47
C GLY A 143 -6.40 14.06 31.19
N VAL A 144 -7.59 14.38 31.69
CA VAL A 144 -7.80 15.50 32.61
C VAL A 144 -7.51 15.03 34.03
N ILE A 145 -6.52 15.64 34.69
CA ILE A 145 -6.29 15.42 36.13
C ILE A 145 -7.42 16.12 36.89
N ILE A 146 -8.42 15.36 37.33
CA ILE A 146 -9.44 15.85 38.26
C ILE A 146 -8.81 15.88 39.65
N LYS A 147 -8.48 17.07 40.16
CA LYS A 147 -8.16 17.24 41.59
C LYS A 147 -9.45 17.01 42.39
N GLN A 148 -9.58 15.86 43.04
CA GLN A 148 -10.61 15.67 44.05
C GLN A 148 -10.36 16.66 45.20
N LYS A 149 -11.41 17.37 45.60
CA LYS A 149 -11.44 18.35 46.68
C LYS A 149 -11.92 17.69 47.96
#